data_AF-A0A529XCB1-F1
#
_entry.id   AF-A0A529XCB1-F1
#
_cell.length_a   1.000
_cell.length_b   1.000
_cell.length_c   1.000
_cell.angle_alpha   90.00
_cell.angle_beta   90.00
_cell.angle_gamma   90.00
#
_symmetry.space_group_name_H-M   'P 1'
#
loop_
_entity.id
_entity.type
_entity.pdbx_description
1 polymer ?
#
loop_
_entity_poly.entity_id
_entity_poly.type
_entity_poly.pdbx_seq_one_letter_code
_entity_poly.pdbx_strand_id
1 'polypeptide(L)'
;MIERAHAAQNKALIAEEHDRLLKLFLDHYTLNIPGKSRPYPGVIAALDRFQAAGYLMAVCTNKYEANSATLIGALGMSDYFAAICGQDTFAFRKPDPRHLTETIRLAGGDPSSAVMVGDSQTDIDTAKAAGIPVVAVDFGYTDRHVRE
;
A
#
# COMPACT_ATOMS: atom_id res chain seq x y z
N MET A 1 12.81 4.00 5.88
CA MET A 1 13.04 3.60 7.30
C MET A 1 14.53 3.51 7.61
N ILE A 2 15.33 2.76 6.86
CA ILE A 2 16.78 2.61 7.07
C ILE A 2 17.49 3.96 7.10
N GLU A 3 17.29 4.80 6.08
CA GLU A 3 17.86 6.16 6.01
C GLU A 3 17.47 7.02 7.21
N ARG A 4 16.17 7.02 7.58
CA ARG A 4 15.66 7.76 8.74
C ARG A 4 16.30 7.29 10.05
N ALA A 5 16.51 5.99 10.22
CA ALA A 5 17.15 5.42 11.40
C ALA A 5 18.63 5.83 11.51
N HIS A 6 19.35 5.87 10.39
CA HIS A 6 20.73 6.37 10.34
C HIS A 6 20.80 7.87 10.64
N ALA A 7 19.92 8.67 10.03
CA ALA A 7 19.83 10.10 10.27
C ALA A 7 19.54 10.42 11.75
N ALA A 8 18.61 9.70 12.39
CA ALA A 8 18.29 9.87 13.81
C ALA A 8 19.48 9.53 14.74
N GLN A 9 20.44 8.72 14.27
CA GLN A 9 21.66 8.38 14.99
C GLN A 9 22.87 9.24 14.59
N ASN A 10 22.69 10.24 13.72
CA ASN A 10 23.77 11.03 13.13
C ASN A 10 24.85 10.16 12.46
N LYS A 11 24.45 9.04 11.84
CA LYS A 11 25.36 8.14 11.12
C LYS A 11 25.21 8.34 9.62
N ALA A 12 26.34 8.46 8.92
CA ALA A 12 26.35 8.41 7.47
C ALA A 12 25.86 7.04 6.98
N LEU A 13 25.17 7.02 5.86
CA LEU A 13 24.72 5.80 5.19
C LEU A 13 25.22 5.85 3.74
N ILE A 14 26.18 4.99 3.42
CA ILE A 14 26.67 4.84 2.05
C ILE A 14 25.74 3.90 1.27
N ALA A 15 25.71 4.05 -0.06
CA ALA A 15 24.79 3.31 -0.93
C ALA A 15 24.91 1.78 -0.77
N GLU A 16 26.14 1.26 -0.73
CA GLU A 16 26.40 -0.18 -0.57
C GLU A 16 25.84 -0.74 0.74
N GLU A 17 25.95 0.03 1.83
CA GLU A 17 25.41 -0.37 3.13
C GLU A 17 23.88 -0.24 3.17
N HIS A 18 23.32 0.77 2.50
CA HIS A 18 21.87 0.89 2.34
C HIS A 18 21.31 -0.35 1.62
N ASP A 19 21.92 -0.75 0.52
CA ASP A 19 21.46 -1.90 -0.28
C ASP A 19 21.58 -3.21 0.50
N ARG A 20 22.68 -3.40 1.24
CA ARG A 20 22.86 -4.56 2.12
C ARG A 20 21.78 -4.63 3.20
N LEU A 21 21.50 -3.50 3.87
CA LEU A 21 20.48 -3.42 4.92
C LEU A 21 19.06 -3.58 4.36
N LEU A 22 18.79 -3.04 3.17
CA LEU A 22 17.51 -3.20 2.49
C LEU A 22 17.29 -4.67 2.13
N LYS A 23 18.30 -5.34 1.58
CA LYS A 23 18.22 -6.78 1.29
C LYS A 23 17.94 -7.59 2.56
N LEU A 24 18.68 -7.35 3.64
CA LEU A 24 18.47 -8.03 4.91
C LEU A 24 17.05 -7.81 5.47
N PHE A 25 16.56 -6.58 5.39
CA PHE A 25 15.20 -6.23 5.80
C PHE A 25 14.16 -6.97 4.95
N LEU A 26 14.31 -6.99 3.63
CA LEU A 26 13.37 -7.67 2.74
C LEU A 26 13.38 -9.18 2.96
N ASP A 27 14.56 -9.80 3.06
CA ASP A 27 14.69 -11.24 3.35
C ASP A 27 13.96 -11.59 4.65
N HIS A 28 14.22 -10.82 5.72
CA HIS A 28 13.55 -11.05 7.01
C HIS A 28 12.03 -10.79 6.90
N TYR A 29 11.60 -9.70 6.26
CA TYR A 29 10.20 -9.37 6.10
C TYR A 29 9.45 -10.49 5.36
N THR A 30 9.97 -10.93 4.20
CA THR A 30 9.35 -11.95 3.35
C THR A 30 9.25 -13.31 4.07
N LEU A 31 10.31 -13.74 4.75
CA LEU A 31 10.32 -15.02 5.48
C LEU A 31 9.37 -15.06 6.69
N ASN A 32 8.96 -13.89 7.20
CA ASN A 32 8.12 -13.78 8.38
C ASN A 32 6.67 -13.36 8.06
N ILE A 33 6.23 -13.38 6.80
CA ILE A 33 4.82 -13.16 6.44
C ILE A 33 3.97 -14.37 6.90
N PRO A 34 2.77 -14.17 7.50
CA PRO A 34 2.13 -12.89 7.83
C PRO A 34 2.57 -12.33 9.20
N GLY A 35 3.35 -13.10 9.96
CA GLY A 35 3.85 -12.72 11.27
C GLY A 35 2.71 -12.56 12.26
N LYS A 36 2.54 -11.34 12.79
CA LYS A 36 1.40 -10.97 13.64
C LYS A 36 0.35 -10.14 12.90
N SER A 37 0.48 -10.00 11.58
CA SER A 37 -0.44 -9.22 10.77
C SER A 37 -1.83 -9.86 10.79
N ARG A 38 -2.85 -9.02 10.91
CA ARG A 38 -4.25 -9.38 10.85
C ARG A 38 -5.03 -8.24 10.20
N PRO A 39 -6.17 -8.49 9.54
CA PRO A 39 -7.04 -7.42 9.08
C PRO A 39 -7.43 -6.52 10.25
N TYR A 40 -7.55 -5.22 10.01
CA TYR A 40 -8.14 -4.33 11.00
C TYR A 40 -9.60 -4.74 11.28
N PRO A 41 -10.12 -4.47 12.50
CA PRO A 41 -11.51 -4.77 12.83
C PRO A 41 -12.47 -4.17 11.80
N GLY A 42 -13.38 -5.00 11.27
CA GLY A 42 -14.38 -4.60 10.29
C GLY A 42 -13.94 -4.61 8.82
N VAL A 43 -12.66 -4.81 8.50
CA VAL A 43 -12.18 -4.82 7.09
C VAL A 43 -12.86 -5.91 6.28
N ILE A 44 -12.90 -7.16 6.77
CA ILE A 44 -13.52 -8.27 6.03
C ILE A 44 -15.00 -8.00 5.75
N ALA A 45 -15.74 -7.56 6.78
CA ALA A 45 -17.15 -7.20 6.61
C ALA A 45 -17.38 -6.03 5.64
N ALA A 46 -16.44 -5.08 5.54
CA ALA A 46 -16.50 -4.02 4.55
C ALA A 46 -16.24 -4.54 3.13
N LEU A 47 -15.22 -5.38 2.94
CA LEU A 47 -14.90 -6.00 1.65
C LEU A 47 -16.08 -6.86 1.14
N ASP A 48 -16.70 -7.65 2.01
CA ASP A 48 -17.90 -8.43 1.68
C ASP A 48 -19.04 -7.55 1.18
N ARG A 49 -19.28 -6.42 1.86
CA ARG A 49 -20.32 -5.45 1.48
C ARG A 49 -20.02 -4.78 0.14
N PHE A 50 -18.76 -4.45 -0.13
CA PHE A 50 -18.35 -3.86 -1.41
C PHE A 50 -18.49 -4.87 -2.55
N GLN A 51 -18.03 -6.11 -2.35
CA GLN A 51 -18.19 -7.17 -3.33
C GLN A 51 -19.67 -7.47 -3.61
N ALA A 52 -20.51 -7.57 -2.58
CA ALA A 52 -21.96 -7.79 -2.73
C ALA A 52 -22.66 -6.63 -3.45
N ALA A 53 -22.14 -5.41 -3.34
CA ALA A 53 -22.62 -4.25 -4.06
C ALA A 53 -22.01 -4.09 -5.47
N GLY A 54 -21.17 -5.03 -5.91
CA GLY A 54 -20.60 -5.05 -7.26
C GLY A 54 -19.38 -4.14 -7.46
N TYR A 55 -18.74 -3.68 -6.38
CA TYR A 55 -17.50 -2.91 -6.49
C TYR A 55 -16.32 -3.82 -6.86
N LEU A 56 -15.51 -3.35 -7.80
CA LEU A 56 -14.16 -3.88 -8.02
C LEU A 56 -13.21 -3.29 -6.97
N MET A 57 -12.36 -4.14 -6.41
CA MET A 57 -11.39 -3.73 -5.39
C MET A 57 -9.97 -4.06 -5.85
N ALA A 58 -9.03 -3.19 -5.51
CA ALA A 58 -7.62 -3.33 -5.84
C ALA A 58 -6.73 -2.77 -4.72
N VAL A 59 -5.49 -3.25 -4.64
CA VAL A 59 -4.47 -2.74 -3.72
C VAL A 59 -3.48 -1.88 -4.50
N CYS A 60 -3.34 -0.60 -4.10
CA CYS A 60 -2.29 0.30 -4.59
C CYS A 60 -1.36 0.66 -3.43
N THR A 61 -0.14 0.11 -3.40
CA THR A 61 0.76 0.22 -2.23
C THR A 61 2.19 0.53 -2.60
N ASN A 62 2.92 1.20 -1.70
CA ASN A 62 4.37 1.38 -1.84
C ASN A 62 5.18 0.21 -1.26
N LYS A 63 4.52 -0.85 -0.78
CA LYS A 63 5.17 -2.13 -0.48
C LYS A 63 5.52 -2.83 -1.80
N TYR A 64 6.55 -3.68 -1.79
CA TYR A 64 6.83 -4.55 -2.94
C TYR A 64 5.62 -5.43 -3.27
N GLU A 65 5.35 -5.62 -4.57
CA GLU A 65 4.17 -6.35 -5.05
C GLU A 65 4.13 -7.77 -4.50
N ALA A 66 5.23 -8.52 -4.66
CA ALA A 66 5.33 -9.90 -4.18
C ALA A 66 5.03 -10.01 -2.67
N ASN A 67 5.59 -9.12 -1.86
CA ASN A 67 5.33 -9.07 -0.41
C ASN A 67 3.89 -8.69 -0.07
N SER A 68 3.24 -7.90 -0.91
CA SER A 68 1.82 -7.53 -0.76
C SER A 68 0.92 -8.70 -1.09
N ALA A 69 1.16 -9.37 -2.23
CA ALA A 69 0.43 -10.55 -2.65
C ALA A 69 0.58 -11.71 -1.66
N THR A 70 1.79 -12.01 -1.19
CA THR A 70 2.03 -13.07 -0.19
C THR A 70 1.29 -12.77 1.12
N LEU A 71 1.30 -11.51 1.59
CA LEU A 71 0.57 -11.15 2.80
C LEU A 71 -0.94 -11.30 2.63
N ILE A 72 -1.51 -10.78 1.54
CA ILE A 72 -2.95 -10.88 1.24
C ILE A 72 -3.37 -12.36 1.11
N GLY A 73 -2.57 -13.19 0.45
CA GLY A 73 -2.82 -14.62 0.34
C GLY A 73 -2.75 -15.36 1.68
N ALA A 74 -1.74 -15.06 2.49
CA ALA A 74 -1.60 -15.65 3.83
C ALA A 74 -2.75 -15.26 4.78
N LEU A 75 -3.41 -14.12 4.53
CA LEU A 75 -4.60 -13.68 5.27
C LEU A 75 -5.91 -14.20 4.68
N GLY A 76 -5.88 -15.00 3.60
CA GLY A 76 -7.07 -15.54 2.95
C GLY A 76 -7.91 -14.49 2.23
N MET A 77 -7.28 -13.41 1.74
CA MET A 77 -7.97 -12.24 1.18
C MET A 77 -7.76 -12.05 -0.33
N SER A 78 -7.08 -12.99 -1.01
CA SER A 78 -6.75 -12.85 -2.43
C SER A 78 -7.98 -12.64 -3.31
N ASP A 79 -9.07 -13.34 -3.02
CA ASP A 79 -10.28 -13.33 -3.86
C ASP A 79 -11.04 -11.99 -3.84
N TYR A 80 -10.72 -11.09 -2.90
CA TYR A 80 -11.31 -9.76 -2.87
C TYR A 80 -10.71 -8.81 -3.90
N PHE A 81 -9.47 -9.02 -4.35
CA PHE A 81 -8.74 -8.01 -5.11
C PHE A 81 -8.48 -8.45 -6.55
N ALA A 82 -9.02 -7.69 -7.50
CA ALA A 82 -8.80 -7.92 -8.93
C ALA A 82 -7.37 -7.56 -9.38
N ALA A 83 -6.71 -6.65 -8.63
CA ALA A 83 -5.30 -6.32 -8.84
C ALA A 83 -4.61 -5.97 -7.51
N ILE A 84 -3.34 -6.35 -7.40
CA ILE A 84 -2.44 -5.95 -6.31
C ILE A 84 -1.21 -5.33 -6.96
N CYS A 85 -1.03 -4.02 -6.79
CA CYS A 85 0.09 -3.27 -7.35
C CYS A 85 0.96 -2.72 -6.23
N GLY A 86 2.24 -3.11 -6.24
CA GLY A 86 3.28 -2.61 -5.38
C GLY A 86 4.09 -1.47 -6.01
N GLN A 87 5.06 -0.95 -5.26
CA GLN A 87 5.94 0.13 -5.72
C GLN A 87 6.76 -0.21 -6.97
N ASP A 88 6.93 -1.49 -7.24
CA ASP A 88 7.75 -2.07 -8.30
C ASP A 88 6.90 -2.62 -9.46
N THR A 89 5.57 -2.52 -9.39
CA THR A 89 4.68 -2.91 -10.50
C THR A 89 4.83 -1.98 -11.70
N PHE A 90 5.07 -0.68 -11.45
CA PHE A 90 5.24 0.33 -12.49
C PHE A 90 6.56 1.10 -12.30
N ALA A 91 6.94 1.88 -13.31
CA ALA A 91 8.11 2.77 -13.23
C ALA A 91 7.92 3.97 -12.28
N PHE A 92 6.74 4.13 -11.70
CA PHE A 92 6.35 5.18 -10.78
C PHE A 92 5.61 4.57 -9.59
N ARG A 93 5.60 5.29 -8.47
CA ARG A 93 4.92 4.87 -7.24
C ARG A 93 4.24 6.06 -6.57
N LYS A 94 3.42 5.82 -5.54
CA LYS A 94 2.75 6.91 -4.82
C LYS A 94 3.82 7.86 -4.22
N PRO A 95 3.65 9.18 -4.30
CA PRO A 95 2.41 9.90 -4.58
C PRO A 95 2.11 10.22 -6.06
N ASP A 96 2.82 9.61 -7.03
CA ASP A 96 2.50 9.81 -8.44
C ASP A 96 1.08 9.29 -8.75
N PRO A 97 0.18 10.13 -9.31
CA PRO A 97 -1.22 9.75 -9.54
C PRO A 97 -1.36 8.58 -10.52
N ARG A 98 -0.37 8.38 -11.39
CA ARG A 98 -0.38 7.29 -12.35
C ARG A 98 -0.39 5.93 -11.68
N HIS A 99 0.21 5.79 -10.48
CA HIS A 99 0.15 4.53 -9.75
C HIS A 99 -1.30 4.14 -9.44
N LEU A 100 -2.09 5.08 -8.92
CA LEU A 100 -3.51 4.84 -8.65
C LEU A 100 -4.30 4.60 -9.94
N THR A 101 -4.12 5.42 -10.97
CA THR A 101 -4.91 5.28 -12.20
C THR A 101 -4.59 3.99 -12.96
N GLU A 102 -3.34 3.55 -13.02
CA GLU A 102 -2.98 2.29 -13.66
C GLU A 102 -3.42 1.08 -12.82
N THR A 103 -3.35 1.14 -11.48
CA THR A 103 -3.91 0.09 -10.62
C THR A 103 -5.42 -0.09 -10.87
N ILE A 104 -6.17 1.02 -10.99
CA ILE A 104 -7.60 0.98 -11.29
C ILE A 104 -7.86 0.32 -12.65
N ARG A 105 -7.13 0.72 -13.70
CA ARG A 105 -7.28 0.14 -15.04
C ARG A 105 -6.90 -1.35 -15.06
N LEU A 106 -5.84 -1.74 -14.37
CA LEU A 106 -5.42 -3.14 -14.28
C LEU A 106 -6.47 -4.00 -13.59
N ALA A 107 -7.19 -3.45 -12.61
CA ALA A 107 -8.33 -4.08 -11.96
C ALA A 107 -9.61 -4.12 -12.83
N GLY A 108 -9.59 -3.53 -14.03
CA GLY A 108 -10.74 -3.42 -14.93
C GLY A 108 -11.71 -2.28 -14.58
N GLY A 109 -11.32 -1.35 -13.71
CA GLY A 109 -12.13 -0.21 -13.30
C GLY A 109 -11.94 1.05 -14.15
N ASP A 110 -12.79 2.05 -13.92
CA ASP A 110 -12.70 3.40 -14.49
C ASP A 110 -12.23 4.40 -13.42
N PRO A 111 -11.09 5.10 -13.62
CA PRO A 111 -10.64 6.16 -12.71
C PRO A 111 -11.68 7.27 -12.45
N SER A 112 -12.61 7.51 -13.38
CA SER A 112 -13.68 8.51 -13.20
C SER A 112 -14.75 8.09 -12.17
N SER A 113 -14.81 6.80 -11.86
CA SER A 113 -15.78 6.18 -10.94
C SER A 113 -15.06 5.38 -9.84
N ALA A 114 -13.93 5.90 -9.35
CA ALA A 114 -13.13 5.27 -8.30
C ALA A 114 -13.07 6.11 -7.02
N VAL A 115 -12.73 5.47 -5.91
CA VAL A 115 -12.41 6.12 -4.63
C VAL A 115 -11.17 5.46 -4.03
N MET A 116 -10.23 6.27 -3.56
CA MET A 116 -9.07 5.80 -2.80
C MET A 116 -9.44 5.64 -1.33
N VAL A 117 -9.01 4.55 -0.70
CA VAL A 117 -9.05 4.38 0.76
C VAL A 117 -7.62 4.22 1.24
N GLY A 118 -7.18 5.09 2.15
CA GLY A 118 -5.81 5.12 2.63
C GLY A 118 -5.68 5.83 3.97
N ASP A 119 -4.51 5.73 4.58
CA ASP A 119 -4.23 6.19 5.94
C ASP A 119 -3.11 7.24 6.02
N SER A 120 -2.44 7.51 4.91
CA SER A 120 -1.27 8.38 4.89
C SER A 120 -1.45 9.60 4.00
N GLN A 121 -0.63 10.64 4.25
CA GLN A 121 -0.53 11.79 3.35
C GLN A 121 -0.21 11.37 1.92
N THR A 122 0.61 10.32 1.76
CA THR A 122 0.95 9.75 0.44
C THR A 122 -0.29 9.30 -0.32
N ASP A 123 -1.25 8.65 0.35
CA ASP A 123 -2.50 8.21 -0.29
C ASP A 123 -3.38 9.39 -0.69
N ILE A 124 -3.51 10.37 0.20
CA ILE A 124 -4.28 11.59 -0.02
C ILE A 124 -3.71 12.38 -1.20
N ASP A 125 -2.39 12.54 -1.25
CA ASP A 125 -1.71 13.28 -2.33
C ASP A 125 -1.84 12.54 -3.67
N THR A 126 -1.70 11.21 -3.66
CA THR A 126 -1.91 10.39 -4.87
C THR A 126 -3.32 10.60 -5.43
N ALA A 127 -4.34 10.48 -4.59
CA ALA A 127 -5.73 10.60 -4.99
C ALA A 127 -6.07 12.01 -5.48
N LYS A 128 -5.62 13.05 -4.75
CA LYS A 128 -5.79 14.45 -5.15
C LYS A 128 -5.11 14.75 -6.48
N ALA A 129 -3.87 14.30 -6.68
CA ALA A 129 -3.16 14.48 -7.94
C ALA A 129 -3.84 13.74 -9.11
N ALA A 130 -4.56 12.65 -8.83
CA ALA A 130 -5.34 11.90 -9.82
C ALA A 130 -6.75 12.48 -10.05
N GLY A 131 -7.20 13.45 -9.25
CA GLY A 131 -8.58 13.95 -9.27
C GLY A 131 -9.60 12.93 -8.74
N ILE A 132 -9.17 11.95 -7.93
CA ILE A 132 -10.00 10.86 -7.40
C ILE A 132 -10.35 11.16 -5.94
N PRO A 133 -11.62 10.99 -5.52
CA PRO A 133 -12.02 11.11 -4.12
C PRO A 133 -11.21 10.19 -3.19
N VAL A 134 -10.95 10.63 -1.96
CA VAL A 134 -10.22 9.83 -0.96
C VAL A 134 -10.95 9.78 0.37
N VAL A 135 -11.06 8.59 0.93
CA VAL A 135 -11.46 8.34 2.32
C VAL A 135 -10.19 8.09 3.13
N ALA A 136 -9.83 9.04 3.98
CA ALA A 136 -8.70 8.93 4.89
C ALA A 136 -9.13 8.22 6.19
N VAL A 137 -8.55 7.06 6.48
CA VAL A 137 -8.83 6.31 7.72
C VAL A 137 -7.86 6.70 8.83
N ASP A 138 -8.33 6.70 10.07
CA ASP A 138 -7.57 7.19 11.24
C ASP A 138 -6.92 6.09 12.10
N PHE A 139 -7.09 4.83 11.72
CA PHE A 139 -6.54 3.68 12.44
C PHE A 139 -5.23 3.12 11.83
N GLY A 140 -4.69 3.78 10.81
CA GLY A 140 -3.48 3.33 10.10
C GLY A 140 -2.16 3.84 10.70
N TYR A 141 -1.09 3.75 9.92
CA TYR A 141 0.27 4.10 10.32
C TYR A 141 0.86 5.19 9.42
N THR A 142 0.92 6.41 9.93
CA THR A 142 1.42 7.61 9.24
C THR A 142 2.18 8.52 10.20
N ASP A 143 3.16 9.28 9.71
CA ASP A 143 3.95 10.23 10.52
C ASP A 143 3.08 11.39 11.05
N ARG A 144 2.12 11.85 10.23
CA ARG A 144 1.13 12.87 10.59
C ARG A 144 -0.24 12.24 10.53
N HIS A 145 -0.99 12.33 11.62
CA HIS A 145 -2.33 11.75 11.72
C HIS A 145 -3.29 12.45 10.75
N VAL A 146 -4.21 11.72 10.12
CA VAL A 146 -5.13 12.24 9.09
C VAL A 146 -6.09 13.34 9.55
N ARG A 147 -6.13 13.63 10.86
CA ARG A 147 -6.96 14.67 11.47
C ARG A 147 -6.23 16.00 11.66
N GLU A 148 -4.92 16.03 11.47
CA GLU A 148 -4.06 17.22 11.64
C GLU A 148 -3.85 17.96 10.32
#